data_AF-A0A177EKT1-F1
#
_entry.id   AF-A0A177EKT1-F1
#
_cell.length_a   1.000
_cell.length_b   1.000
_cell.length_c   1.000
_cell.angle_alpha   90.00
_cell.angle_beta   90.00
_cell.angle_gamma   90.00
#
_symmetry.space_group_name_H-M   'P 1'
#
loop_
_entity.id
_entity.type
_entity.pdbx_description
1 polymer ?
#
loop_
_entity_poly.entity_id
_entity_poly.type
_entity_poly.pdbx_seq_one_letter_code
_entity_poly.pdbx_strand_id
1 'polypeptide(L)'
;MRHSSHLATRKDAHTPPKPRKRLPLRKILVALAAAFLYTAVMGSTTEITTTVVYLDSPYTHQTLAFFMGASGCILETYTANRQTYICKDQRGSKVEVNLKAYTPETVPEHMVEGMLFESLTIGNMHMHGTEKQHQPLNREVLEKVFRALGTVYLETLAIIGVDIEAPFQDTNTLPRPANALGVPSTTQIPRIFKVCAEEIELKGMSAEFAGWILGSLDVSESNLDLCIYDAPAIANLLFLDNFNPNSLLTLYLHNLENLTNIDCALLEEKRVLRELTIQGANNYLSASLETLQAISTKAWERLQVPADLWYNIVVLGDSAIVVNSLLLTINFIQAVDSFWGMACARKAEVGSLDVRLLAVLDETPSKKGLKDIFMWVCRCFVGTEEIRVVRSNIPAPTRTAVSSYLYMEPLLPKLKFLYCSPTNGLYLYLYSGKSTLWIVPEAYQEWAWGNLNNQMVRASQEFICPILESTHPGLFLASPNTSPNPTCLVCGQSVNDFNEMGPQTRPKYLGIVCKAGHMACHPCLNKLSLEKHSAKELLHCPECNDEIVDTGINGVIRKNIQGLFNFKIIKLSPRC
;
A
#
# COMPACT_ATOMS: atom_id res chain seq x y z
N MET A 1 42.12 76.98 -54.23
CA MET A 1 43.58 77.24 -54.16
C MET A 1 44.13 76.58 -52.90
N ARG A 2 45.24 75.82 -53.06
CA ARG A 2 46.05 75.07 -52.06
C ARG A 2 45.36 73.81 -51.46
N HIS A 3 45.56 72.62 -52.05
CA HIS A 3 46.69 71.66 -52.05
C HIS A 3 46.81 70.73 -50.83
N SER A 4 46.72 69.42 -51.13
CA SER A 4 47.35 68.23 -50.53
C SER A 4 47.02 67.92 -49.05
N SER A 5 46.81 66.67 -48.63
CA SER A 5 47.51 65.43 -49.01
C SER A 5 46.72 64.15 -48.67
N HIS A 6 46.96 63.13 -49.49
CA HIS A 6 46.63 61.71 -49.30
C HIS A 6 47.01 61.14 -47.92
N LEU A 7 46.16 60.26 -47.38
CA LEU A 7 46.60 59.03 -46.70
C LEU A 7 45.48 57.99 -46.66
N ALA A 8 45.73 56.88 -47.36
CA ALA A 8 44.92 55.69 -47.38
C ALA A 8 45.15 54.87 -46.08
N THR A 9 44.07 54.38 -45.47
CA THR A 9 44.15 53.29 -44.48
C THR A 9 43.20 52.17 -44.88
N ARG A 10 43.83 51.07 -45.29
CA ARG A 10 43.24 49.76 -45.58
C ARG A 10 42.90 49.12 -44.22
N LYS A 11 41.61 48.94 -43.92
CA LYS A 11 41.15 48.14 -42.77
C LYS A 11 40.96 46.69 -43.25
N ASP A 12 41.90 45.83 -42.90
CA ASP A 12 41.78 44.39 -43.07
C ASP A 12 40.73 43.83 -42.10
N ALA A 13 39.77 43.08 -42.66
CA ALA A 13 38.72 42.42 -41.92
C ALA A 13 39.26 41.13 -41.27
N HIS A 14 39.57 41.19 -39.98
CA HIS A 14 39.78 40.01 -39.16
C HIS A 14 38.44 39.30 -38.90
N THR A 15 38.22 38.19 -39.59
CA THR A 15 37.16 37.22 -39.24
C THR A 15 37.63 36.39 -38.05
N PRO A 16 36.87 36.31 -36.94
CA PRO A 16 37.25 35.48 -35.80
C PRO A 16 37.10 33.98 -36.14
N PRO A 17 38.00 33.12 -35.65
CA PRO A 17 37.92 31.68 -35.89
C PRO A 17 36.69 31.08 -35.20
N LYS A 18 35.92 30.28 -35.95
CA LYS A 18 34.77 29.53 -35.44
C LYS A 18 35.20 28.70 -34.21
N PRO A 19 34.44 28.73 -33.10
CA PRO A 19 34.77 27.95 -31.91
C PRO A 19 34.68 26.45 -32.26
N ARG A 20 35.81 25.75 -32.16
CA ARG A 20 35.86 24.29 -32.19
C ARG A 20 35.01 23.78 -31.04
N LYS A 21 33.91 23.07 -31.35
CA LYS A 21 33.08 22.35 -30.38
C LYS A 21 33.96 21.33 -29.66
N ARG A 22 34.53 21.71 -28.51
CA ARG A 22 35.16 20.76 -27.60
C ARG A 22 34.04 19.86 -27.11
N LEU A 23 34.03 18.60 -27.56
CA LEU A 23 33.21 17.59 -26.89
C LEU A 23 33.59 17.61 -25.40
N PRO A 24 32.60 17.69 -24.50
CA PRO A 24 32.88 17.78 -23.08
C PRO A 24 33.58 16.48 -22.66
N LEU A 25 34.84 16.60 -22.23
CA LEU A 25 35.70 15.52 -21.76
C LEU A 25 34.98 14.62 -20.73
N ARG A 26 34.03 15.21 -19.97
CA ARG A 26 33.12 14.52 -19.04
C ARG A 26 32.28 13.42 -19.71
N LYS A 27 31.74 13.64 -20.91
CA LYS A 27 30.93 12.61 -21.61
C LYS A 27 31.77 11.43 -22.07
N ILE A 28 33.02 11.68 -22.46
CA ILE A 28 33.98 10.62 -22.85
C ILE A 28 34.42 9.83 -21.61
N LEU A 29 34.70 10.51 -20.50
CA LEU A 29 35.04 9.85 -19.23
C LEU A 29 33.89 9.01 -18.67
N VAL A 30 32.65 9.49 -18.75
CA VAL A 30 31.47 8.71 -18.33
C VAL A 30 31.24 7.51 -19.24
N ALA A 31 31.39 7.67 -20.56
CA ALA A 31 31.28 6.55 -21.50
C ALA A 31 32.39 5.50 -21.28
N LEU A 32 33.62 5.92 -21.00
CA LEU A 32 34.72 5.02 -20.66
C LEU A 32 34.51 4.34 -19.31
N ALA A 33 34.04 5.06 -18.29
CA ALA A 33 33.72 4.46 -16.99
C ALA A 33 32.58 3.44 -17.10
N ALA A 34 31.54 3.75 -17.88
CA ALA A 34 30.46 2.82 -18.17
C ALA A 34 30.96 1.59 -18.95
N ALA A 35 31.86 1.77 -19.93
CA ALA A 35 32.47 0.68 -20.67
C ALA A 35 33.35 -0.20 -19.76
N PHE A 36 34.15 0.41 -18.87
CA PHE A 36 34.96 -0.33 -17.90
C PHE A 36 34.12 -1.10 -16.88
N LEU A 37 33.01 -0.52 -16.40
CA LEU A 37 32.02 -1.21 -15.57
C LEU A 37 31.37 -2.37 -16.34
N TYR A 38 31.03 -2.18 -17.62
CA TYR A 38 30.46 -3.23 -18.45
C TYR A 38 31.45 -4.37 -18.71
N THR A 39 32.74 -4.06 -18.93
CA THR A 39 33.78 -5.08 -19.10
C THR A 39 34.18 -5.74 -17.78
N ALA A 40 34.06 -5.06 -16.64
CA ALA A 40 34.28 -5.66 -15.33
C ALA A 40 33.14 -6.62 -14.94
N VAL A 41 31.90 -6.31 -15.35
CA VAL A 41 30.73 -7.20 -15.17
C VAL A 41 30.78 -8.38 -16.14
N MET A 42 31.24 -8.19 -17.38
CA MET A 42 31.31 -9.27 -18.39
C MET A 42 32.62 -10.08 -18.33
N GLY A 43 33.68 -9.57 -17.69
CA GLY A 43 34.99 -10.22 -17.58
C GLY A 43 35.15 -11.17 -16.39
N SER A 44 34.12 -11.29 -15.54
CA SER A 44 34.07 -12.18 -14.39
C SER A 44 32.90 -13.18 -14.50
N THR A 45 32.67 -13.75 -15.68
CA THR A 45 32.06 -15.08 -15.76
C THR A 45 33.14 -16.10 -15.45
N THR A 46 33.66 -16.08 -14.22
CA THR A 46 34.12 -17.33 -13.63
C THR A 46 32.91 -18.24 -13.75
N GLU A 47 32.99 -19.30 -14.55
CA GLU A 47 32.09 -20.43 -14.43
C GLU A 47 32.17 -20.84 -12.97
N ILE A 48 31.26 -20.31 -12.15
CA ILE A 48 30.98 -20.86 -10.84
C ILE A 48 30.36 -22.19 -11.23
N THR A 49 31.20 -23.22 -11.35
CA THR A 49 30.77 -24.59 -11.21
C THR A 49 30.13 -24.63 -9.84
N THR A 50 28.83 -24.36 -9.80
CA THR A 50 28.00 -24.53 -8.63
C THR A 50 28.12 -26.01 -8.32
N THR A 51 29.00 -26.34 -7.38
CA THR A 51 29.16 -27.68 -6.87
C THR A 51 27.80 -28.09 -6.37
N VAL A 52 27.12 -28.94 -7.13
CA VAL A 52 25.79 -29.44 -6.80
C VAL A 52 25.91 -30.16 -5.47
N VAL A 53 25.32 -29.57 -4.43
CA VAL A 53 25.31 -30.17 -3.10
C VAL A 53 24.20 -31.22 -3.10
N TYR A 54 24.58 -32.48 -2.96
CA TYR A 54 23.64 -33.60 -2.85
C TYR A 54 23.63 -34.17 -1.43
N LEU A 55 22.52 -34.79 -1.08
CA LEU A 55 22.30 -35.41 0.23
C LEU A 55 22.63 -36.91 0.12
N ASP A 56 23.65 -37.37 0.85
CA ASP A 56 23.97 -38.79 0.96
C ASP A 56 23.17 -39.40 2.11
N SER A 57 22.15 -40.19 1.78
CA SER A 57 21.23 -40.78 2.76
C SER A 57 20.79 -42.18 2.35
N PRO A 58 20.73 -43.14 3.29
CA PRO A 58 20.21 -44.48 3.02
C PRO A 58 18.71 -44.48 2.65
N TYR A 59 17.99 -43.39 2.93
CA TYR A 59 16.55 -43.24 2.65
C TYR A 59 16.25 -42.63 1.28
N THR A 60 17.26 -42.44 0.42
CA THR A 60 17.11 -41.79 -0.89
C THR A 60 16.04 -42.45 -1.75
N HIS A 61 16.08 -43.78 -1.89
CA HIS A 61 15.10 -44.50 -2.72
C HIS A 61 13.68 -44.43 -2.16
N GLN A 62 13.51 -44.50 -0.82
CA GLN A 62 12.20 -44.40 -0.18
C GLN A 62 11.61 -43.00 -0.34
N THR A 63 12.43 -41.95 -0.20
CA THR A 63 12.02 -40.56 -0.36
C THR A 63 11.60 -40.29 -1.80
N LEU A 64 12.38 -40.74 -2.79
CA LEU A 64 12.01 -40.64 -4.20
C LEU A 64 10.72 -41.38 -4.51
N ALA A 65 10.53 -42.59 -3.96
CA ALA A 65 9.30 -43.36 -4.15
C ALA A 65 8.08 -42.70 -3.53
N PHE A 66 8.22 -42.06 -2.36
CA PHE A 66 7.17 -41.27 -1.74
C PHE A 66 6.75 -40.11 -2.65
N PHE A 67 7.67 -39.19 -2.99
CA PHE A 67 7.31 -38.01 -3.78
C PHE A 67 6.87 -38.36 -5.20
N MET A 68 7.57 -39.26 -5.89
CA MET A 68 7.26 -39.63 -7.28
C MET A 68 6.01 -40.49 -7.39
N GLY A 69 5.73 -41.31 -6.37
CA GLY A 69 4.68 -42.31 -6.41
C GLY A 69 3.29 -41.70 -6.54
N ALA A 70 2.64 -41.49 -5.40
CA ALA A 70 1.23 -41.16 -5.38
C ALA A 70 0.99 -39.64 -5.57
N SER A 71 1.99 -38.81 -5.25
CA SER A 71 1.98 -37.36 -5.47
C SER A 71 2.43 -36.93 -6.88
N GLY A 72 3.13 -37.79 -7.63
CA GLY A 72 3.68 -37.43 -8.96
C GLY A 72 4.76 -36.34 -8.93
N CYS A 73 5.33 -36.03 -7.76
CA CYS A 73 6.34 -35.00 -7.59
C CYS A 73 7.73 -35.55 -7.89
N ILE A 74 8.43 -34.90 -8.83
CA ILE A 74 9.79 -35.28 -9.20
C ILE A 74 10.76 -34.38 -8.44
N LEU A 75 11.44 -34.92 -7.44
CA LEU A 75 12.55 -34.22 -6.79
C LEU A 75 13.75 -34.12 -7.73
N GLU A 76 14.50 -33.02 -7.63
CA GLU A 76 15.77 -32.88 -8.31
C GLU A 76 16.76 -33.93 -7.79
N THR A 77 17.36 -34.65 -8.73
CA THR A 77 18.32 -35.72 -8.42
C THR A 77 19.61 -35.53 -9.20
N TYR A 78 20.69 -36.08 -8.64
CA TYR A 78 22.00 -36.13 -9.24
C TYR A 78 22.50 -37.57 -9.27
N THR A 79 23.01 -38.03 -10.41
CA THR A 79 23.56 -39.39 -10.54
C THR A 79 25.07 -39.33 -10.61
N ALA A 80 25.74 -39.93 -9.63
CA ALA A 80 27.19 -40.11 -9.62
C ALA A 80 27.53 -41.55 -9.26
N ASN A 81 28.55 -42.12 -9.91
CA ASN A 81 29.01 -43.49 -9.66
C ASN A 81 27.89 -44.54 -9.71
N ARG A 82 26.89 -44.35 -10.59
CA ARG A 82 25.67 -45.18 -10.73
C ARG A 82 24.73 -45.18 -9.52
N GLN A 83 24.94 -44.28 -8.57
CA GLN A 83 24.03 -44.04 -7.46
C GLN A 83 23.28 -42.72 -7.69
N THR A 84 21.98 -42.72 -7.40
CA THR A 84 21.14 -41.53 -7.45
C THR A 84 21.10 -40.90 -6.07
N TYR A 85 21.30 -39.59 -6.02
CA TYR A 85 21.22 -38.76 -4.83
C TYR A 85 20.13 -37.71 -5.02
N ILE A 86 19.51 -37.27 -3.93
CA ILE A 86 18.60 -36.11 -3.94
C ILE A 86 19.45 -34.84 -3.83
N CYS A 87 19.19 -33.86 -4.70
CA CYS A 87 19.82 -32.54 -4.58
C CYS A 87 19.37 -31.87 -3.27
N LYS A 88 20.27 -31.17 -2.58
CA LYS A 88 19.88 -30.46 -1.34
C LYS A 88 18.90 -29.33 -1.62
N ASP A 89 19.14 -28.59 -2.68
CA ASP A 89 18.30 -27.48 -3.14
C ASP A 89 17.18 -28.02 -4.03
N GLN A 90 15.93 -27.78 -3.65
CA GLN A 90 14.71 -28.15 -4.37
C GLN A 90 13.88 -26.91 -4.75
N ARG A 91 14.43 -25.69 -4.59
CA ARG A 91 13.75 -24.42 -4.87
C ARG A 91 13.39 -24.20 -6.34
N GLY A 92 13.84 -25.04 -7.25
CA GLY A 92 13.43 -25.01 -8.66
C GLY A 92 12.02 -25.56 -8.92
N SER A 93 11.40 -26.19 -7.93
CA SER A 93 10.13 -26.91 -8.10
C SER A 93 9.15 -26.65 -6.95
N LYS A 94 7.86 -26.55 -7.30
CA LYS A 94 6.77 -26.58 -6.32
C LYS A 94 6.49 -28.03 -5.97
N VAL A 95 6.63 -28.37 -4.69
CA VAL A 95 6.46 -29.74 -4.22
C VAL A 95 5.11 -29.88 -3.54
N GLU A 96 4.29 -30.81 -4.03
CA GLU A 96 2.92 -31.03 -3.59
C GLU A 96 2.75 -32.46 -3.05
N VAL A 97 2.33 -32.60 -1.79
CA VAL A 97 2.05 -33.89 -1.17
C VAL A 97 0.55 -34.10 -1.09
N ASN A 98 0.02 -34.98 -1.96
CA ASN A 98 -1.41 -35.31 -1.96
C ASN A 98 -1.71 -36.41 -0.95
N LEU A 99 -2.23 -36.05 0.22
CA LEU A 99 -2.48 -36.98 1.33
C LEU A 99 -3.52 -38.07 1.00
N LYS A 100 -4.43 -37.83 0.05
CA LYS A 100 -5.40 -38.85 -0.41
C LYS A 100 -4.73 -40.07 -1.04
N ALA A 101 -3.51 -39.88 -1.52
CA ALA A 101 -2.77 -40.88 -2.25
C ALA A 101 -1.97 -41.81 -1.31
N TYR A 102 -2.05 -41.58 0.00
CA TYR A 102 -1.29 -42.32 1.02
C TYR A 102 -2.21 -42.90 2.10
N THR A 103 -1.83 -44.07 2.60
CA THR A 103 -2.26 -44.66 3.87
C THR A 103 -1.12 -44.63 4.87
N PRO A 104 -1.37 -44.84 6.19
CA PRO A 104 -0.31 -44.89 7.18
C PRO A 104 0.79 -45.91 6.85
N GLU A 105 0.47 -47.01 6.17
CA GLU A 105 1.44 -48.03 5.78
C GLU A 105 2.33 -47.60 4.60
N THR A 106 1.83 -46.72 3.73
CA THR A 106 2.55 -46.27 2.53
C THR A 106 3.52 -45.12 2.80
N VAL A 107 3.33 -44.37 3.89
CA VAL A 107 4.28 -43.32 4.30
C VAL A 107 5.49 -43.99 4.97
N PRO A 108 6.72 -43.74 4.52
CA PRO A 108 7.92 -44.33 5.12
C PRO A 108 8.13 -43.81 6.55
N GLU A 109 8.88 -44.55 7.37
CA GLU A 109 9.23 -44.10 8.73
C GLU A 109 10.24 -42.94 8.72
N HIS A 110 11.10 -42.87 7.69
CA HIS A 110 12.13 -41.87 7.54
C HIS A 110 12.24 -41.41 6.08
N MET A 111 12.52 -40.13 5.87
CA MET A 111 12.91 -39.57 4.58
C MET A 111 14.29 -38.90 4.69
N VAL A 112 14.83 -38.46 3.56
CA VAL A 112 16.07 -37.69 3.53
C VAL A 112 15.85 -36.35 4.22
N GLU A 113 16.62 -36.07 5.27
CA GLU A 113 16.59 -34.80 5.99
C GLU A 113 17.43 -33.71 5.31
N GLY A 114 17.11 -32.44 5.59
CA GLY A 114 17.93 -31.30 5.17
C GLY A 114 17.67 -30.80 3.75
N MET A 115 16.57 -31.24 3.12
CA MET A 115 16.06 -30.68 1.87
C MET A 115 15.65 -29.21 2.05
N LEU A 116 15.92 -28.38 1.04
CA LEU A 116 15.57 -26.96 0.98
C LEU A 116 14.49 -26.75 -0.09
N PHE A 117 13.27 -26.36 0.28
CA PHE A 117 12.19 -26.10 -0.68
C PHE A 117 11.96 -24.60 -0.88
N GLU A 118 11.44 -24.20 -2.05
CA GLU A 118 10.83 -22.86 -2.17
C GLU A 118 9.45 -22.94 -1.51
N SER A 119 8.63 -23.87 -1.99
CA SER A 119 7.30 -24.14 -1.43
C SER A 119 7.04 -25.63 -1.30
N LEU A 120 6.54 -26.02 -0.13
CA LEU A 120 6.01 -27.35 0.14
C LEU A 120 4.53 -27.23 0.50
N THR A 121 3.67 -27.83 -0.32
CA THR A 121 2.23 -27.86 -0.06
C THR A 121 1.79 -29.27 0.30
N ILE A 122 1.14 -29.45 1.45
CA ILE A 122 0.65 -30.75 1.93
C ILE A 122 -0.87 -30.68 2.05
N GLY A 123 -1.59 -31.58 1.40
CA GLY A 123 -3.05 -31.49 1.44
C GLY A 123 -3.81 -32.53 0.62
N ASN A 124 -5.13 -32.39 0.63
CA ASN A 124 -6.05 -33.19 -0.18
C ASN A 124 -6.30 -32.49 -1.52
N MET A 125 -5.33 -32.55 -2.43
CA MET A 125 -5.39 -31.83 -3.71
C MET A 125 -6.23 -32.56 -4.75
N HIS A 126 -7.09 -31.81 -5.44
CA HIS A 126 -7.81 -32.31 -6.61
C HIS A 126 -7.03 -31.90 -7.86
N MET A 127 -6.31 -32.85 -8.46
CA MET A 127 -5.42 -32.59 -9.59
C MET A 127 -6.17 -32.01 -10.80
N HIS A 128 -7.42 -32.40 -11.08
CA HIS A 128 -8.20 -31.84 -12.19
C HIS A 128 -9.71 -32.07 -11.98
N GLY A 129 -10.53 -31.00 -11.98
CA GLY A 129 -11.95 -31.11 -12.36
C GLY A 129 -13.02 -30.94 -11.26
N THR A 130 -13.61 -29.73 -11.25
CA THR A 130 -15.02 -29.35 -11.01
C THR A 130 -15.84 -29.79 -9.79
N GLU A 131 -15.49 -30.79 -8.99
CA GLU A 131 -16.29 -31.12 -7.80
C GLU A 131 -15.54 -30.92 -6.49
N LYS A 132 -16.02 -29.94 -5.71
CA LYS A 132 -15.59 -29.58 -4.35
C LYS A 132 -16.01 -30.63 -3.31
N GLN A 133 -15.76 -31.91 -3.56
CA GLN A 133 -15.89 -32.88 -2.47
C GLN A 133 -14.70 -32.68 -1.53
N HIS A 134 -14.99 -31.93 -0.48
CA HIS A 134 -14.12 -31.69 0.66
C HIS A 134 -14.09 -32.96 1.50
N GLN A 135 -12.99 -33.70 1.41
CA GLN A 135 -12.74 -34.83 2.31
C GLN A 135 -11.80 -34.36 3.43
N PRO A 136 -12.08 -34.73 4.69
CA PRO A 136 -11.22 -34.40 5.81
C PRO A 136 -9.82 -34.96 5.62
N LEU A 137 -8.83 -34.26 6.16
CA LEU A 137 -7.45 -34.72 6.15
C LEU A 137 -7.30 -35.95 7.05
N ASN A 138 -6.65 -37.00 6.55
CA ASN A 138 -6.30 -38.13 7.39
C ASN A 138 -5.16 -37.72 8.34
N ARG A 139 -5.53 -37.44 9.60
CA ARG A 139 -4.62 -36.99 10.65
C ARG A 139 -3.45 -37.95 10.88
N GLU A 140 -3.70 -39.26 10.85
CA GLU A 140 -2.66 -40.28 11.08
C GLU A 140 -1.61 -40.27 9.96
N VAL A 141 -2.07 -40.16 8.71
CA VAL A 141 -1.18 -40.04 7.55
C VAL A 141 -0.35 -38.76 7.63
N LEU A 142 -0.98 -37.62 7.95
CA LEU A 142 -0.27 -36.34 8.09
C LEU A 142 0.76 -36.37 9.22
N GLU A 143 0.40 -36.94 10.37
CA GLU A 143 1.34 -37.13 11.49
C GLU A 143 2.54 -37.96 11.07
N LYS A 144 2.31 -39.04 10.32
CA LYS A 144 3.39 -39.89 9.82
C LYS A 144 4.25 -39.18 8.79
N VAL A 145 3.66 -38.38 7.90
CA VAL A 145 4.40 -37.56 6.93
C VAL A 145 5.29 -36.55 7.66
N PHE A 146 4.78 -35.88 8.68
CA PHE A 146 5.52 -34.95 9.53
C PHE A 146 6.73 -35.61 10.21
N ARG A 147 6.54 -36.79 10.81
CA ARG A 147 7.64 -37.57 11.41
C ARG A 147 8.68 -38.00 10.38
N ALA A 148 8.22 -38.45 9.21
CA ALA A 148 9.09 -38.95 8.15
C ALA A 148 9.95 -37.84 7.53
N LEU A 149 9.38 -36.65 7.34
CA LEU A 149 10.10 -35.48 6.81
C LEU A 149 11.16 -34.94 7.78
N GLY A 150 10.95 -35.07 9.09
CA GLY A 150 11.92 -34.68 10.11
C GLY A 150 12.14 -33.16 10.16
N THR A 151 13.32 -32.70 9.76
CA THR A 151 13.65 -31.26 9.67
C THR A 151 13.62 -30.78 8.24
N VAL A 152 12.79 -29.77 7.96
CA VAL A 152 12.67 -29.18 6.63
C VAL A 152 12.93 -27.68 6.68
N TYR A 153 13.65 -27.19 5.66
CA TYR A 153 13.89 -25.78 5.40
C TYR A 153 13.12 -25.39 4.16
N LEU A 154 12.36 -24.31 4.22
CA LEU A 154 11.49 -23.90 3.14
C LEU A 154 11.16 -22.41 3.21
N GLU A 155 10.74 -21.77 2.11
CA GLU A 155 10.21 -20.40 2.18
C GLU A 155 8.74 -20.45 2.65
N THR A 156 7.89 -21.25 1.98
CA THR A 156 6.46 -21.36 2.29
C THR A 156 5.98 -22.79 2.55
N LEU A 157 5.40 -23.06 3.72
CA LEU A 157 4.72 -24.33 4.04
C LEU A 157 3.22 -24.11 3.97
N ALA A 158 2.57 -24.67 2.97
CA ALA A 158 1.12 -24.60 2.83
C ALA A 158 0.47 -25.92 3.23
N ILE A 159 -0.47 -25.88 4.18
CA ILE A 159 -1.28 -27.02 4.56
C ILE A 159 -2.72 -26.74 4.14
N ILE A 160 -3.16 -27.47 3.12
CA ILE A 160 -4.48 -27.28 2.50
C ILE A 160 -5.35 -28.47 2.84
N GLY A 161 -6.39 -28.23 3.62
CA GLY A 161 -7.27 -29.31 4.03
C GLY A 161 -8.58 -28.75 4.55
N VAL A 162 -9.67 -29.34 4.07
CA VAL A 162 -10.98 -28.96 4.54
C VAL A 162 -11.41 -29.91 5.64
N ASP A 163 -11.42 -29.40 6.86
CA ASP A 163 -11.96 -30.13 8.00
C ASP A 163 -13.44 -29.78 8.16
N ILE A 164 -14.26 -30.55 7.44
CA ILE A 164 -15.70 -30.68 7.65
C ILE A 164 -15.84 -32.20 7.85
N GLU A 165 -16.22 -32.70 9.03
CA GLU A 165 -17.54 -32.50 9.63
C GLU A 165 -17.50 -32.35 11.16
N ALA A 166 -18.31 -31.45 11.69
CA ALA A 166 -19.02 -31.74 12.94
C ALA A 166 -20.47 -32.13 12.57
N PRO A 167 -20.80 -33.42 12.36
CA PRO A 167 -22.19 -33.84 12.36
C PRO A 167 -22.60 -33.96 13.82
N PHE A 168 -23.35 -32.95 14.29
CA PHE A 168 -24.22 -32.96 15.47
C PHE A 168 -23.87 -33.99 16.57
N GLN A 169 -23.20 -33.53 17.62
CA GLN A 169 -23.63 -34.00 18.93
C GLN A 169 -25.09 -33.56 19.10
N ASP A 170 -26.00 -34.53 19.25
CA ASP A 170 -27.40 -34.33 19.59
C ASP A 170 -27.54 -33.24 20.68
N THR A 171 -28.08 -32.09 20.29
CA THR A 171 -28.18 -30.84 21.06
C THR A 171 -29.16 -30.90 22.24
N ASN A 172 -29.45 -32.06 22.81
CA ASN A 172 -30.30 -32.17 24.00
C ASN A 172 -29.53 -32.25 25.33
N THR A 173 -28.20 -32.19 25.31
CA THR A 173 -27.41 -31.96 26.52
C THR A 173 -26.75 -30.59 26.46
N LEU A 174 -27.46 -29.58 26.96
CA LEU A 174 -26.86 -28.30 27.33
C LEU A 174 -25.55 -28.59 28.09
N PRO A 175 -24.40 -28.09 27.61
CA PRO A 175 -23.17 -28.14 28.37
C PRO A 175 -23.43 -27.34 29.63
N ARG A 176 -23.58 -28.05 30.75
CA ARG A 176 -23.69 -27.46 32.07
C ARG A 176 -22.43 -26.59 32.24
N PRO A 177 -22.55 -25.28 32.52
CA PRO A 177 -21.38 -24.43 32.71
C PRO A 177 -20.62 -24.99 33.90
N ALA A 178 -19.53 -25.68 33.62
CA ALA A 178 -18.61 -26.18 34.61
C ALA A 178 -17.86 -24.97 35.17
N ASN A 179 -18.50 -24.30 36.12
CA ASN A 179 -17.83 -23.49 37.12
C ASN A 179 -16.94 -24.43 37.94
N ALA A 180 -15.74 -24.72 37.46
CA ALA A 180 -14.71 -25.40 38.21
C ALA A 180 -13.34 -24.92 37.74
N LEU A 181 -12.59 -24.34 38.68
CA LEU A 181 -11.21 -23.87 38.62
C LEU A 181 -10.18 -25.01 38.31
N GLY A 182 -10.57 -25.99 37.51
CA GLY A 182 -9.67 -27.02 37.02
C GLY A 182 -8.84 -26.44 35.90
N VAL A 183 -7.58 -26.12 36.18
CA VAL A 183 -6.56 -25.85 35.16
C VAL A 183 -6.66 -26.97 34.12
N PRO A 184 -7.04 -26.68 32.86
CA PRO A 184 -7.08 -27.70 31.83
C PRO A 184 -5.70 -28.33 31.79
N SER A 185 -5.63 -29.63 32.03
CA SER A 185 -4.38 -30.37 31.90
C SER A 185 -3.99 -30.34 30.42
N THR A 186 -3.15 -29.37 30.07
CA THR A 186 -2.55 -29.18 28.75
C THR A 186 -1.69 -30.41 28.48
N THR A 187 -2.30 -31.42 27.87
CA THR A 187 -1.57 -32.54 27.29
C THR A 187 -0.67 -31.94 26.21
N GLN A 188 0.63 -31.79 26.52
CA GLN A 188 1.59 -31.25 25.57
C GLN A 188 1.56 -32.10 24.30
N ILE A 189 1.12 -31.48 23.20
CA ILE A 189 1.17 -32.09 21.88
C ILE A 189 2.66 -32.29 21.54
N PRO A 190 3.11 -33.51 21.21
CA PRO A 190 4.48 -33.73 20.83
C PRO A 190 4.81 -32.91 19.57
N ARG A 191 5.88 -32.12 19.62
CA ARG A 191 6.41 -31.42 18.44
C ARG A 191 7.18 -32.43 17.60
N ILE A 192 6.57 -32.86 16.50
CA ILE A 192 7.06 -33.97 15.67
C ILE A 192 7.67 -33.51 14.35
N PHE A 193 7.52 -32.23 13.99
CA PHE A 193 7.97 -31.71 12.71
C PHE A 193 8.73 -30.40 12.87
N LYS A 194 10.04 -30.40 12.64
CA LYS A 194 10.86 -29.19 12.75
C LYS A 194 10.83 -28.41 11.44
N VAL A 195 10.35 -27.18 11.50
CA VAL A 195 10.10 -26.35 10.31
C VAL A 195 10.85 -25.02 10.42
N CYS A 196 11.81 -24.83 9.52
CA CYS A 196 12.47 -23.56 9.28
C CYS A 196 11.82 -22.89 8.06
N ALA A 197 10.77 -22.09 8.30
CA ALA A 197 9.94 -21.45 7.27
C ALA A 197 9.93 -19.92 7.40
N GLU A 198 9.75 -19.21 6.28
CA GLU A 198 9.43 -17.78 6.26
C GLU A 198 7.92 -17.55 6.31
N GLU A 199 7.12 -18.48 5.79
CA GLU A 199 5.66 -18.40 5.76
C GLU A 199 5.01 -19.76 6.01
N ILE A 200 3.93 -19.77 6.80
CA ILE A 200 3.04 -20.90 6.99
C ILE A 200 1.64 -20.51 6.55
N GLU A 201 1.09 -21.25 5.59
CA GLU A 201 -0.29 -21.09 5.13
C GLU A 201 -1.17 -22.23 5.62
N LEU A 202 -2.31 -21.89 6.21
CA LEU A 202 -3.35 -22.81 6.64
C LEU A 202 -4.63 -22.49 5.86
N LYS A 203 -5.09 -23.40 5.02
CA LYS A 203 -6.28 -23.17 4.17
C LYS A 203 -7.38 -24.18 4.41
N GLY A 204 -8.60 -23.69 4.68
CA GLY A 204 -9.81 -24.51 4.67
C GLY A 204 -10.16 -25.23 5.98
N MET A 205 -9.43 -25.02 7.07
CA MET A 205 -9.48 -25.91 8.24
C MET A 205 -10.35 -25.41 9.42
N SER A 206 -10.67 -26.34 10.32
CA SER A 206 -11.27 -26.07 11.64
C SER A 206 -10.23 -25.49 12.61
N ALA A 207 -10.69 -24.87 13.71
CA ALA A 207 -9.81 -24.33 14.73
C ALA A 207 -9.05 -25.46 15.46
N GLU A 208 -9.71 -26.58 15.71
CA GLU A 208 -9.16 -27.75 16.39
C GLU A 208 -8.02 -28.37 15.57
N PHE A 209 -8.23 -28.54 14.26
CA PHE A 209 -7.22 -29.12 13.39
C PHE A 209 -6.05 -28.16 13.15
N ALA A 210 -6.32 -26.86 12.98
CA ALA A 210 -5.29 -25.82 12.92
C ALA A 210 -4.43 -25.81 14.19
N GLY A 211 -5.07 -25.86 15.36
CA GLY A 211 -4.38 -25.90 16.65
C GLY A 211 -3.51 -27.15 16.81
N TRP A 212 -4.00 -28.32 16.37
CA TRP A 212 -3.20 -29.53 16.38
C TRP A 212 -1.99 -29.45 15.44
N ILE A 213 -2.17 -28.95 14.21
CA ILE A 213 -1.06 -28.74 13.26
C ILE A 213 -0.02 -27.84 13.91
N LEU A 214 -0.42 -26.62 14.30
CA LEU A 214 0.49 -25.61 14.83
C LEU A 214 1.20 -26.07 16.11
N GLY A 215 0.52 -26.83 16.96
CA GLY A 215 1.12 -27.45 18.16
C GLY A 215 2.07 -28.61 17.84
N SER A 216 1.93 -29.25 16.68
CA SER A 216 2.82 -30.34 16.20
C SER A 216 4.07 -29.82 15.49
N LEU A 217 4.09 -28.55 15.08
CA LEU A 217 5.24 -27.90 14.45
C LEU A 217 6.22 -27.38 15.50
N ASP A 218 7.50 -27.66 15.31
CA ASP A 218 8.59 -26.95 15.98
C ASP A 218 9.13 -25.83 15.07
N VAL A 219 8.61 -24.62 15.31
CA VAL A 219 8.98 -23.38 14.62
C VAL A 219 9.77 -22.43 15.55
N SER A 220 10.33 -22.96 16.63
CA SER A 220 10.97 -22.17 17.69
C SER A 220 12.23 -21.40 17.23
N GLU A 221 12.77 -21.69 16.05
CA GLU A 221 13.90 -21.02 15.42
C GLU A 221 13.49 -20.06 14.28
N SER A 222 12.19 -20.00 13.95
CA SER A 222 11.68 -19.35 12.75
C SER A 222 11.08 -17.97 13.03
N ASN A 223 11.44 -17.00 12.19
CA ASN A 223 10.75 -15.70 12.11
C ASN A 223 9.86 -15.77 10.88
N LEU A 224 8.55 -15.87 11.08
CA LEU A 224 7.65 -16.24 10.00
C LEU A 224 6.39 -15.40 9.94
N ASP A 225 5.70 -15.49 8.81
CA ASP A 225 4.33 -15.05 8.59
C ASP A 225 3.37 -16.24 8.74
N LEU A 226 2.24 -16.03 9.41
CA LEU A 226 1.15 -17.01 9.49
C LEU A 226 -0.07 -16.50 8.73
N CYS A 227 -0.47 -17.26 7.73
CA CYS A 227 -1.59 -16.92 6.86
C CYS A 227 -2.69 -17.99 6.98
N ILE A 228 -3.91 -17.58 7.31
CA ILE A 228 -5.07 -18.46 7.46
C ILE A 228 -6.15 -18.03 6.48
N TYR A 229 -6.54 -18.94 5.59
CA TYR A 229 -7.44 -18.67 4.47
C TYR A 229 -8.67 -19.58 4.46
N ASP A 230 -9.79 -19.02 4.03
CA ASP A 230 -11.01 -19.76 3.67
C ASP A 230 -11.45 -20.76 4.75
N ALA A 231 -11.37 -20.36 6.01
CA ALA A 231 -11.58 -21.22 7.19
C ALA A 231 -12.86 -20.81 7.95
N PRO A 232 -14.05 -21.03 7.36
CA PRO A 232 -15.31 -20.59 7.97
C PRO A 232 -15.64 -21.33 9.27
N ALA A 233 -15.01 -22.46 9.57
CA ALA A 233 -15.22 -23.18 10.84
C ALA A 233 -14.54 -22.50 12.04
N ILE A 234 -13.63 -21.55 11.81
CA ILE A 234 -12.89 -20.86 12.88
C ILE A 234 -13.74 -19.72 13.46
N ALA A 235 -14.22 -19.91 14.69
CA ALA A 235 -14.99 -18.89 15.42
C ALA A 235 -14.14 -18.01 16.35
N ASN A 236 -12.98 -18.50 16.80
CA ASN A 236 -12.04 -17.80 17.68
C ASN A 236 -10.59 -18.18 17.37
N LEU A 237 -9.62 -17.42 17.91
CA LEU A 237 -8.18 -17.60 17.65
C LEU A 237 -7.42 -18.34 18.77
N LEU A 238 -8.10 -18.90 19.78
CA LEU A 238 -7.45 -19.54 20.94
C LEU A 238 -6.58 -20.75 20.56
N PHE A 239 -6.86 -21.38 19.42
CA PHE A 239 -6.03 -22.48 18.92
C PHE A 239 -4.59 -22.05 18.61
N LEU A 240 -4.35 -20.75 18.38
CA LEU A 240 -3.02 -20.17 18.19
C LEU A 240 -2.18 -20.18 19.47
N ASP A 241 -2.76 -20.39 20.65
CA ASP A 241 -2.00 -20.42 21.91
C ASP A 241 -1.03 -21.62 21.99
N ASN A 242 -1.26 -22.64 21.17
CA ASN A 242 -0.35 -23.78 21.01
C ASN A 242 0.82 -23.47 20.05
N PHE A 243 0.76 -22.34 19.34
CA PHE A 243 1.77 -21.96 18.36
C PHE A 243 2.90 -21.16 19.02
N ASN A 244 4.14 -21.62 18.87
CA ASN A 244 5.28 -21.02 19.55
C ASN A 244 6.45 -20.72 18.61
N PRO A 245 6.30 -19.77 17.66
CA PRO A 245 7.39 -19.31 16.81
C PRO A 245 8.40 -18.46 17.59
N ASN A 246 9.64 -18.34 17.08
CA ASN A 246 10.61 -17.39 17.62
C ASN A 246 10.07 -15.96 17.54
N SER A 247 9.52 -15.59 16.39
CA SER A 247 8.83 -14.32 16.17
C SER A 247 7.78 -14.48 15.08
N LEU A 248 6.59 -13.94 15.32
CA LEU A 248 5.53 -13.89 14.31
C LEU A 248 5.53 -12.49 13.69
N LEU A 249 5.98 -12.37 12.45
CA LEU A 249 6.10 -11.08 11.76
C LEU A 249 4.72 -10.57 11.34
N THR A 250 3.94 -11.42 10.67
CA THR A 250 2.60 -11.12 10.17
C THR A 250 1.59 -12.17 10.63
N LEU A 251 0.40 -11.71 11.02
CA LEU A 251 -0.79 -12.55 11.15
C LEU A 251 -1.82 -12.11 10.11
N TYR A 252 -2.07 -12.97 9.13
CA TYR A 252 -3.00 -12.73 8.03
C TYR A 252 -4.20 -13.68 8.11
N LEU A 253 -5.40 -13.14 8.28
CA LEU A 253 -6.65 -13.88 8.42
C LEU A 253 -7.61 -13.46 7.29
N HIS A 254 -7.99 -14.39 6.42
CA HIS A 254 -8.80 -14.10 5.24
C HIS A 254 -9.95 -15.09 5.03
N ASN A 255 -11.17 -14.56 4.87
CA ASN A 255 -12.41 -15.31 4.70
C ASN A 255 -12.70 -16.29 5.87
N LEU A 256 -12.48 -15.82 7.10
CA LEU A 256 -12.94 -16.52 8.31
C LEU A 256 -14.34 -16.00 8.65
N GLU A 257 -15.34 -16.40 7.87
CA GLU A 257 -16.69 -15.80 7.90
C GLU A 257 -17.34 -15.85 9.28
N ASN A 258 -17.11 -16.92 10.05
CA ASN A 258 -17.66 -17.12 11.39
C ASN A 258 -16.76 -16.64 12.53
N LEU A 259 -15.62 -15.98 12.24
CA LEU A 259 -14.78 -15.41 13.27
C LEU A 259 -15.55 -14.36 14.06
N THR A 260 -15.65 -14.53 15.37
CA THR A 260 -16.38 -13.62 16.27
C THR A 260 -15.51 -13.09 17.40
N ASN A 261 -14.38 -13.76 17.68
CA ASN A 261 -13.47 -13.37 18.74
C ASN A 261 -12.01 -13.52 18.26
N ILE A 262 -11.17 -12.52 18.52
CA ILE A 262 -9.75 -12.53 18.10
C ILE A 262 -8.78 -12.72 19.26
N ASP A 263 -9.24 -13.11 20.44
CA ASP A 263 -8.38 -13.33 21.59
C ASP A 263 -7.46 -14.54 21.35
N CYS A 264 -6.17 -14.29 21.56
CA CYS A 264 -5.12 -15.28 21.63
C CYS A 264 -3.88 -14.67 22.30
N ALA A 265 -3.05 -15.51 22.91
CA ALA A 265 -1.84 -15.11 23.61
C ALA A 265 -0.88 -14.33 22.70
N LEU A 266 -0.82 -14.66 21.40
CA LEU A 266 0.07 -13.97 20.45
C LEU A 266 -0.26 -12.49 20.29
N LEU A 267 -1.54 -12.11 20.33
CA LEU A 267 -1.97 -10.71 20.24
C LEU A 267 -1.88 -10.01 21.59
N GLU A 268 -2.34 -10.67 22.67
CA GLU A 268 -2.26 -10.16 24.04
C GLU A 268 -0.81 -9.84 24.46
N GLU A 269 0.13 -10.73 24.16
CA GLU A 269 1.56 -10.59 24.46
C GLU A 269 2.33 -9.75 23.43
N LYS A 270 1.64 -9.16 22.43
CA LYS A 270 2.23 -8.35 21.34
C LYS A 270 3.30 -9.08 20.52
N ARG A 271 3.19 -10.40 20.39
CA ARG A 271 4.15 -11.26 19.66
C ARG A 271 3.99 -11.18 18.14
N VAL A 272 2.87 -10.65 17.63
CA VAL A 272 2.75 -10.24 16.22
C VAL A 272 3.50 -8.93 16.02
N LEU A 273 4.57 -8.93 15.21
CA LEU A 273 5.57 -7.87 15.22
C LEU A 273 5.27 -6.69 14.28
N ARG A 274 4.84 -6.95 13.05
CA ARG A 274 4.78 -5.94 11.97
C ARG A 274 3.36 -5.70 11.48
N GLU A 275 2.64 -6.77 11.15
CA GLU A 275 1.37 -6.68 10.43
C GLU A 275 0.27 -7.55 11.04
N LEU A 276 -0.93 -6.99 11.18
CA LEU A 276 -2.16 -7.72 11.48
C LEU A 276 -3.18 -7.42 10.39
N THR A 277 -3.61 -8.46 9.68
CA THR A 277 -4.63 -8.35 8.64
C THR A 277 -5.79 -9.28 8.92
N ILE A 278 -6.99 -8.71 9.00
CA ILE A 278 -8.25 -9.43 9.13
C ILE A 278 -9.16 -8.96 7.99
N GLN A 279 -9.50 -9.87 7.09
CA GLN A 279 -10.31 -9.60 5.91
C GLN A 279 -11.38 -10.68 5.72
N GLY A 280 -12.58 -10.30 5.30
CA GLY A 280 -13.66 -11.25 5.01
C GLY A 280 -14.28 -11.90 6.26
N ALA A 281 -14.12 -11.28 7.44
CA ALA A 281 -14.95 -11.59 8.60
C ALA A 281 -16.32 -10.90 8.41
N ASN A 282 -17.41 -11.66 8.47
CA ASN A 282 -18.76 -11.13 8.25
C ASN A 282 -19.44 -10.68 9.55
N ASN A 283 -18.93 -11.13 10.70
CA ASN A 283 -19.50 -10.86 12.00
C ASN A 283 -18.82 -9.68 12.71
N TYR A 284 -19.51 -9.12 13.70
CA TYR A 284 -18.90 -8.21 14.67
C TYR A 284 -17.79 -8.92 15.41
N LEU A 285 -16.56 -8.39 15.32
CA LEU A 285 -15.40 -8.96 15.98
C LEU A 285 -15.28 -8.42 17.40
N SER A 286 -15.27 -9.35 18.35
CA SER A 286 -15.00 -9.09 19.77
C SER A 286 -13.56 -9.43 20.13
N ALA A 287 -13.09 -8.83 21.22
CA ALA A 287 -11.80 -9.11 21.84
C ALA A 287 -11.88 -8.69 23.31
N SER A 288 -11.05 -9.29 24.14
CA SER A 288 -10.81 -8.91 25.52
C SER A 288 -10.20 -7.51 25.60
N LEU A 289 -10.29 -6.89 26.77
CA LEU A 289 -9.70 -5.58 27.00
C LEU A 289 -8.18 -5.64 26.83
N GLU A 290 -7.58 -6.73 27.31
CA GLU A 290 -6.15 -7.01 27.26
C GLU A 290 -5.66 -7.08 25.81
N THR A 291 -6.35 -7.82 24.94
CA THR A 291 -6.03 -7.91 23.51
C THR A 291 -6.16 -6.54 22.82
N LEU A 292 -7.24 -5.80 23.07
CA LEU A 292 -7.45 -4.47 22.46
C LEU A 292 -6.42 -3.44 22.93
N GLN A 293 -6.04 -3.47 24.20
CA GLN A 293 -4.95 -2.65 24.75
C GLN A 293 -3.60 -3.05 24.15
N ALA A 294 -3.36 -4.35 23.96
CA ALA A 294 -2.14 -4.83 23.35
C ALA A 294 -1.98 -4.34 21.90
N ILE A 295 -3.07 -4.41 21.12
CA ILE A 295 -3.10 -3.91 19.73
C ILE A 295 -2.94 -2.38 19.69
N SER A 296 -3.64 -1.63 20.55
CA SER A 296 -3.62 -0.16 20.51
C SER A 296 -2.28 0.47 20.95
N THR A 297 -1.56 -0.19 21.87
CA THR A 297 -0.30 0.34 22.43
C THR A 297 0.93 0.03 21.59
N LYS A 298 0.77 -0.74 20.51
CA LYS A 298 1.84 -1.15 19.61
C LYS A 298 1.87 -0.24 18.37
N ALA A 299 3.06 0.10 17.89
CA ALA A 299 3.22 0.70 16.57
C ALA A 299 3.15 -0.38 15.48
N TRP A 300 2.28 -0.20 14.49
CA TRP A 300 2.07 -1.16 13.40
C TRP A 300 2.70 -0.64 12.10
N GLU A 301 3.39 -1.53 11.38
CA GLU A 301 3.77 -1.25 9.99
C GLU A 301 2.52 -1.26 9.11
N ARG A 302 1.68 -2.28 9.30
CA ARG A 302 0.39 -2.37 8.64
C ARG A 302 -0.67 -2.93 9.58
N LEU A 303 -1.83 -2.29 9.58
CA LEU A 303 -3.02 -2.78 10.26
C LEU A 303 -4.17 -2.80 9.27
N GLN A 304 -4.76 -3.97 9.03
CA GLN A 304 -5.93 -4.12 8.18
C GLN A 304 -7.03 -4.80 8.97
N VAL A 305 -8.10 -4.08 9.30
CA VAL A 305 -9.17 -4.59 10.17
C VAL A 305 -10.56 -4.12 9.72
N PRO A 306 -11.62 -4.84 10.09
CA PRO A 306 -12.99 -4.34 10.02
C PRO A 306 -13.18 -3.07 10.87
N ALA A 307 -14.07 -2.17 10.44
CA ALA A 307 -14.31 -0.89 11.11
C ALA A 307 -14.84 -1.02 12.55
N ASP A 308 -15.63 -2.05 12.84
CA ASP A 308 -16.14 -2.37 14.17
C ASP A 308 -15.01 -2.75 15.13
N LEU A 309 -14.06 -3.57 14.68
CA LEU A 309 -12.87 -3.88 15.47
C LEU A 309 -12.01 -2.63 15.68
N TRP A 310 -11.81 -1.81 14.64
CA TRP A 310 -11.11 -0.53 14.77
C TRP A 310 -11.78 0.39 15.80
N TYR A 311 -13.11 0.47 15.79
CA TYR A 311 -13.88 1.23 16.78
C TYR A 311 -13.54 0.76 18.20
N ASN A 312 -13.55 -0.55 18.44
CA ASN A 312 -13.23 -1.12 19.75
C ASN A 312 -11.79 -0.81 20.18
N ILE A 313 -10.82 -0.91 19.26
CA ILE A 313 -9.41 -0.58 19.51
C ILE A 313 -9.25 0.88 19.94
N VAL A 314 -9.92 1.82 19.25
CA VAL A 314 -9.74 3.26 19.51
C VAL A 314 -10.52 3.74 20.73
N VAL A 315 -11.68 3.15 21.03
CA VAL A 315 -12.49 3.53 22.19
C VAL A 315 -11.89 3.03 23.50
N LEU A 316 -11.32 1.82 23.48
CA LEU A 316 -10.75 1.19 24.68
C LEU A 316 -9.24 1.45 24.85
N GLY A 317 -8.57 1.92 23.80
CA GLY A 317 -7.16 2.32 23.85
C GLY A 317 -6.97 3.71 24.44
N ASP A 318 -6.35 3.79 25.63
CA ASP A 318 -5.94 5.08 26.22
C ASP A 318 -4.69 5.68 25.55
N SER A 319 -3.99 4.89 24.73
CA SER A 319 -2.71 5.25 24.14
C SER A 319 -2.83 5.87 22.75
N ALA A 320 -1.81 6.61 22.33
CA ALA A 320 -1.74 7.12 20.96
C ALA A 320 -1.42 5.97 20.00
N ILE A 321 -2.39 5.60 19.18
CA ILE A 321 -2.24 4.54 18.18
C ILE A 321 -1.38 5.07 17.03
N VAL A 322 -0.34 4.33 16.66
CA VAL A 322 0.57 4.68 15.56
C VAL A 322 0.55 3.55 14.52
N VAL A 323 0.16 3.87 13.29
CA VAL A 323 0.08 2.91 12.19
C VAL A 323 0.67 3.52 10.92
N ASN A 324 1.66 2.89 10.30
CA ASN A 324 2.19 3.41 9.04
C ASN A 324 1.18 3.25 7.89
N SER A 325 0.57 2.07 7.75
CA SER A 325 -0.50 1.81 6.76
C SER A 325 -1.74 1.19 7.41
N LEU A 326 -2.84 1.94 7.49
CA LEU A 326 -4.12 1.48 8.01
C LEU A 326 -5.11 1.20 6.87
N LEU A 327 -5.68 -0.01 6.83
CA LEU A 327 -6.76 -0.38 5.93
C LEU A 327 -8.02 -0.73 6.74
N LEU A 328 -9.11 -0.05 6.46
CA LEU A 328 -10.40 -0.28 7.11
C LEU A 328 -11.41 -0.80 6.10
N THR A 329 -12.04 -1.91 6.45
CA THR A 329 -13.14 -2.49 5.68
C THR A 329 -14.46 -2.14 6.37
N ILE A 330 -15.37 -1.48 5.65
CA ILE A 330 -16.59 -0.92 6.21
C ILE A 330 -17.78 -1.37 5.37
N ASN A 331 -18.71 -2.11 5.98
CA ASN A 331 -20.00 -2.39 5.37
C ASN A 331 -20.76 -1.07 5.21
N PHE A 332 -21.02 -0.62 3.99
CA PHE A 332 -21.55 0.70 3.70
C PHE A 332 -23.09 0.73 3.74
N ILE A 333 -23.62 0.35 4.90
CA ILE A 333 -25.04 0.14 5.20
C ILE A 333 -25.54 1.19 6.21
N GLN A 334 -26.84 1.45 6.24
CA GLN A 334 -27.43 2.45 7.13
C GLN A 334 -27.25 2.10 8.61
N ALA A 335 -27.18 0.81 8.95
CA ALA A 335 -27.01 0.34 10.32
C ALA A 335 -25.69 0.82 10.97
N VAL A 336 -24.67 1.11 10.16
CA VAL A 336 -23.38 1.62 10.65
C VAL A 336 -23.25 3.15 10.51
N ASP A 337 -24.33 3.89 10.22
CA ASP A 337 -24.26 5.34 10.02
C ASP A 337 -23.75 6.10 11.27
N SER A 338 -23.87 5.50 12.46
CA SER A 338 -23.33 6.02 13.72
C SER A 338 -21.80 6.00 13.76
N PHE A 339 -21.15 5.06 13.07
CA PHE A 339 -19.69 4.93 13.00
C PHE A 339 -19.03 6.24 12.53
N TRP A 340 -19.61 6.89 11.51
CA TRP A 340 -19.09 8.14 10.96
C TRP A 340 -19.22 9.32 11.92
N GLY A 341 -20.11 9.23 12.91
CA GLY A 341 -20.27 10.21 13.98
C GLY A 341 -19.20 10.12 15.07
N MET A 342 -18.42 9.03 15.09
CA MET A 342 -17.41 8.78 16.11
C MET A 342 -16.39 9.93 16.18
N ALA A 343 -16.04 10.30 17.41
CA ALA A 343 -14.90 11.13 17.73
C ALA A 343 -13.95 10.31 18.59
N CYS A 344 -12.68 10.24 18.19
CA CYS A 344 -11.65 9.59 18.98
C CYS A 344 -11.16 10.57 20.05
N ALA A 345 -11.05 10.12 21.31
CA ALA A 345 -10.52 10.95 22.38
C ALA A 345 -9.10 11.46 22.06
N ARG A 346 -8.31 10.62 21.38
CA ARG A 346 -7.02 10.94 20.78
C ARG A 346 -7.04 10.53 19.31
N LYS A 347 -6.47 11.36 18.45
CA LYS A 347 -6.31 11.03 17.03
C LYS A 347 -5.22 9.98 16.87
N ALA A 348 -5.49 8.95 16.06
CA ALA A 348 -4.48 7.99 15.66
C ALA A 348 -3.50 8.63 14.66
N GLU A 349 -2.21 8.40 14.83
CA GLU A 349 -1.19 8.81 13.86
C GLU A 349 -1.12 7.74 12.77
N VAL A 350 -1.61 8.08 11.58
CA VAL A 350 -1.71 7.16 10.44
C VAL A 350 -1.01 7.76 9.24
N GLY A 351 0.00 7.10 8.67
CA GLY A 351 0.71 7.58 7.49
C GLY A 351 -0.12 7.47 6.20
N SER A 352 -0.61 6.27 5.91
CA SER A 352 -1.49 5.95 4.78
C SER A 352 -2.80 5.32 5.28
N LEU A 353 -3.94 5.83 4.81
CA LEU A 353 -5.27 5.36 5.18
C LEU A 353 -6.03 4.86 3.94
N ASP A 354 -6.35 3.57 3.88
CA ASP A 354 -7.25 2.96 2.88
C ASP A 354 -8.60 2.60 3.50
N VAL A 355 -9.68 3.17 2.98
CA VAL A 355 -11.06 2.93 3.41
C VAL A 355 -11.81 2.21 2.30
N ARG A 356 -12.11 0.94 2.52
CA ARG A 356 -12.87 0.08 1.60
C ARG A 356 -14.33 -0.01 2.03
N LEU A 357 -15.19 0.59 1.22
CA LEU A 357 -16.64 0.60 1.41
C LEU A 357 -17.25 -0.62 0.68
N LEU A 358 -17.76 -1.58 1.45
CA LEU A 358 -18.39 -2.79 0.93
C LEU A 358 -19.91 -2.63 0.79
N ALA A 359 -20.46 -3.04 -0.34
CA ALA A 359 -21.90 -3.26 -0.46
C ALA A 359 -22.27 -4.58 0.21
N VAL A 360 -23.29 -4.57 1.05
CA VAL A 360 -23.95 -5.79 1.51
C VAL A 360 -25.25 -5.93 0.73
N LEU A 361 -25.47 -7.09 0.11
CA LEU A 361 -26.73 -7.39 -0.56
C LEU A 361 -27.85 -7.41 0.48
N ASP A 362 -29.05 -7.00 0.08
CA ASP A 362 -30.27 -6.99 0.92
C ASP A 362 -30.30 -5.98 2.07
N GLU A 363 -29.23 -5.22 2.30
CA GLU A 363 -29.19 -4.15 3.30
C GLU A 363 -29.45 -2.76 2.72
N THR A 364 -30.02 -1.87 3.54
CA THR A 364 -30.23 -0.48 3.13
C THR A 364 -28.89 0.23 3.07
N PRO A 365 -28.50 0.83 1.93
CA PRO A 365 -27.23 1.54 1.81
C PRO A 365 -27.11 2.69 2.81
N SER A 366 -25.89 2.97 3.26
CA SER A 366 -25.59 4.13 4.10
C SER A 366 -26.04 5.42 3.43
N LYS A 367 -26.59 6.34 4.23
CA LYS A 367 -26.98 7.68 3.76
C LYS A 367 -25.82 8.67 3.76
N LYS A 368 -24.65 8.23 4.20
CA LYS A 368 -23.47 9.07 4.40
C LYS A 368 -22.79 9.34 3.07
N GLY A 369 -22.39 10.59 2.89
CA GLY A 369 -21.65 11.04 1.73
C GLY A 369 -20.14 11.01 1.97
N LEU A 370 -19.39 11.34 0.93
CA LEU A 370 -17.94 11.52 1.04
C LEU A 370 -17.56 12.60 2.07
N LYS A 371 -18.37 13.65 2.19
CA LYS A 371 -18.16 14.70 3.20
C LYS A 371 -18.19 14.13 4.61
N ASP A 372 -19.14 13.24 4.93
CA ASP A 372 -19.22 12.58 6.24
C ASP A 372 -17.97 11.71 6.49
N ILE A 373 -17.53 10.95 5.49
CA ILE A 373 -16.34 10.10 5.57
C ILE A 373 -15.10 10.95 5.86
N PHE A 374 -14.84 12.00 5.09
CA PHE A 374 -13.67 12.85 5.32
C PHE A 374 -13.75 13.66 6.62
N MET A 375 -14.94 14.07 7.05
CA MET A 375 -15.14 14.67 8.36
C MET A 375 -14.76 13.69 9.49
N TRP A 376 -15.17 12.44 9.37
CA TRP A 376 -14.75 11.37 10.28
C TRP A 376 -13.23 11.19 10.25
N VAL A 377 -12.61 11.10 9.06
CA VAL A 377 -11.14 10.99 8.94
C VAL A 377 -10.44 12.14 9.66
N CYS A 378 -10.89 13.37 9.45
CA CYS A 378 -10.31 14.56 10.07
C CYS A 378 -10.48 14.60 11.60
N ARG A 379 -11.47 13.91 12.16
CA ARG A 379 -11.68 13.79 13.61
C ARG A 379 -10.85 12.66 14.23
N CYS A 380 -10.60 11.60 13.48
CA CYS A 380 -10.01 10.37 14.00
C CYS A 380 -8.51 10.26 13.75
N PHE A 381 -7.98 10.92 12.73
CA PHE A 381 -6.59 10.74 12.30
C PHE A 381 -5.79 12.04 12.27
N VAL A 382 -4.48 11.87 12.46
CA VAL A 382 -3.43 12.89 12.31
C VAL A 382 -2.25 12.26 11.58
N GLY A 383 -1.37 13.08 11.01
CA GLY A 383 -0.16 12.57 10.35
C GLY A 383 -0.37 12.03 8.94
N THR A 384 -1.62 11.91 8.47
CA THR A 384 -1.97 11.25 7.22
C THR A 384 -1.48 11.99 5.98
N GLU A 385 -0.70 11.26 5.18
CA GLU A 385 -0.10 11.71 3.93
C GLU A 385 -0.83 11.17 2.70
N GLU A 386 -1.40 9.96 2.79
CA GLU A 386 -2.21 9.34 1.73
C GLU A 386 -3.58 8.93 2.28
N ILE A 387 -4.64 9.28 1.56
CA ILE A 387 -5.98 8.73 1.77
C ILE A 387 -6.46 8.06 0.50
N ARG A 388 -6.91 6.82 0.64
CA ARG A 388 -7.56 6.02 -0.38
C ARG A 388 -8.98 5.69 0.09
N VAL A 389 -9.98 5.95 -0.74
CA VAL A 389 -11.38 5.56 -0.50
C VAL A 389 -11.87 4.83 -1.74
N VAL A 390 -12.11 3.53 -1.60
CA VAL A 390 -12.57 2.65 -2.67
C VAL A 390 -13.94 2.09 -2.31
N ARG A 391 -14.86 2.11 -3.28
CA ARG A 391 -16.17 1.48 -3.14
C ARG A 391 -16.21 0.23 -4.00
N SER A 392 -16.46 -0.92 -3.38
CA SER A 392 -16.57 -2.22 -4.07
C SER A 392 -18.04 -2.59 -4.28
N ASN A 393 -18.36 -3.18 -5.44
CA ASN A 393 -19.65 -3.84 -5.72
C ASN A 393 -20.91 -2.95 -5.72
N ILE A 394 -20.81 -1.65 -6.03
CA ILE A 394 -21.99 -0.76 -6.08
C ILE A 394 -22.21 -0.24 -7.49
N PRO A 395 -23.42 -0.39 -8.07
CA PRO A 395 -23.77 0.22 -9.35
C PRO A 395 -23.52 1.72 -9.29
N ALA A 396 -22.90 2.29 -10.32
CA ALA A 396 -22.58 3.71 -10.35
C ALA A 396 -23.86 4.55 -10.09
N PRO A 397 -23.90 5.43 -9.09
CA PRO A 397 -25.02 6.32 -8.85
C PRO A 397 -25.31 7.15 -10.10
N THR A 398 -26.59 7.31 -10.40
CA THR A 398 -27.10 8.18 -11.44
C THR A 398 -26.78 9.63 -11.10
N ARG A 399 -25.68 10.14 -11.66
CA ARG A 399 -25.29 11.57 -11.79
C ARG A 399 -25.67 12.44 -10.57
N THR A 400 -24.84 12.43 -9.54
CA THR A 400 -24.71 13.61 -8.68
C THR A 400 -23.74 14.60 -9.33
N ALA A 401 -23.99 15.90 -9.18
CA ALA A 401 -23.05 16.95 -9.55
C ALA A 401 -21.85 16.87 -8.59
N VAL A 402 -20.88 16.01 -8.92
CA VAL A 402 -19.73 15.77 -8.06
C VAL A 402 -18.69 16.85 -8.35
N SER A 403 -18.52 17.78 -7.41
CA SER A 403 -17.34 18.64 -7.33
C SER A 403 -16.10 17.77 -7.53
N SER A 404 -15.27 18.05 -8.54
CA SER A 404 -14.11 17.19 -8.86
C SER A 404 -12.94 17.37 -7.88
N TYR A 405 -13.04 18.33 -6.97
CA TYR A 405 -11.97 18.74 -6.06
C TYR A 405 -12.46 18.79 -4.61
N LEU A 406 -11.60 18.36 -3.69
CA LEU A 406 -11.83 18.39 -2.24
C LEU A 406 -10.83 19.32 -1.57
N TYR A 407 -11.29 20.12 -0.62
CA TYR A 407 -10.44 20.99 0.19
C TYR A 407 -10.44 20.53 1.65
N MET A 408 -9.27 20.11 2.14
CA MET A 408 -9.06 19.55 3.48
C MET A 408 -8.07 20.32 4.35
N GLU A 409 -7.40 21.36 3.84
CA GLU A 409 -6.58 22.25 4.66
C GLU A 409 -7.52 23.14 5.51
N PRO A 410 -7.37 23.27 6.84
CA PRO A 410 -6.22 22.97 7.70
C PRO A 410 -6.31 21.63 8.46
N LEU A 411 -7.32 20.80 8.21
CA LEU A 411 -7.62 19.62 9.03
C LEU A 411 -6.58 18.51 8.89
N LEU A 412 -6.04 18.33 7.68
CA LEU A 412 -5.01 17.33 7.37
C LEU A 412 -3.85 18.00 6.62
N PRO A 413 -3.00 18.77 7.32
CA PRO A 413 -1.98 19.60 6.67
C PRO A 413 -0.84 18.79 6.03
N LYS A 414 -0.69 17.50 6.38
CA LYS A 414 0.31 16.61 5.80
C LYS A 414 -0.20 15.82 4.59
N LEU A 415 -1.49 15.94 4.24
CA LEU A 415 -2.08 15.15 3.17
C LEU A 415 -1.49 15.57 1.81
N LYS A 416 -0.86 14.62 1.13
CA LYS A 416 -0.24 14.80 -0.19
C LYS A 416 -1.06 14.13 -1.29
N PHE A 417 -1.63 12.96 -0.98
CA PHE A 417 -2.32 12.12 -1.95
C PHE A 417 -3.74 11.81 -1.52
N LEU A 418 -4.67 11.99 -2.46
CA LEU A 418 -6.06 11.61 -2.30
C LEU A 418 -6.50 10.77 -3.50
N TYR A 419 -6.83 9.52 -3.23
CA TYR A 419 -7.45 8.63 -4.20
C TYR A 419 -8.86 8.32 -3.73
N CYS A 420 -9.86 8.92 -4.35
CA CYS A 420 -11.25 8.57 -4.11
C CYS A 420 -11.87 8.09 -5.41
N SER A 421 -12.25 6.81 -5.45
CA SER A 421 -12.98 6.20 -6.56
C SER A 421 -14.31 5.67 -6.03
N PRO A 422 -15.29 6.55 -5.75
CA PRO A 422 -16.58 6.14 -5.21
C PRO A 422 -17.43 5.39 -6.24
N THR A 423 -17.10 5.54 -7.52
CA THR A 423 -17.78 4.97 -8.69
C THR A 423 -16.70 4.75 -9.76
N ASN A 424 -16.82 3.70 -10.59
CA ASN A 424 -15.83 3.34 -11.61
C ASN A 424 -15.44 4.54 -12.51
N GLY A 425 -14.36 5.24 -12.16
CA GLY A 425 -13.71 6.26 -12.98
C GLY A 425 -13.87 7.72 -12.57
N LEU A 426 -14.62 8.08 -11.52
CA LEU A 426 -14.59 9.45 -10.98
C LEU A 426 -13.49 9.59 -9.95
N TYR A 427 -12.51 10.44 -10.23
CA TYR A 427 -11.42 10.78 -9.31
C TYR A 427 -11.72 12.12 -8.64
N LEU A 428 -11.70 12.13 -7.31
CA LEU A 428 -11.59 13.38 -6.57
C LEU A 428 -10.13 13.72 -6.35
N TYR A 429 -9.80 14.99 -6.56
CA TYR A 429 -8.45 15.47 -6.34
C TYR A 429 -8.35 16.43 -5.17
N LEU A 430 -7.20 16.44 -4.51
CA LEU A 430 -6.91 17.38 -3.44
C LEU A 430 -6.65 18.77 -4.02
N TYR A 431 -7.44 19.75 -3.60
CA TYR A 431 -7.15 21.17 -3.83
C TYR A 431 -6.38 21.71 -2.63
N SER A 432 -5.22 22.33 -2.89
CA SER A 432 -4.47 23.08 -1.87
C SER A 432 -4.67 24.58 -2.06
N GLY A 433 -4.91 25.30 -0.96
CA GLY A 433 -4.94 26.76 -0.96
C GLY A 433 -3.56 27.39 -1.19
N LYS A 434 -2.51 26.57 -1.26
CA LYS A 434 -1.14 26.97 -1.62
C LYS A 434 -0.82 26.75 -3.11
N SER A 435 -1.74 26.20 -3.90
CA SER A 435 -1.52 25.92 -5.33
C SER A 435 -1.36 27.21 -6.13
N THR A 436 -0.59 27.22 -7.21
CA THR A 436 -0.42 28.46 -8.00
C THR A 436 -1.75 28.88 -8.66
N LEU A 437 -2.15 30.15 -8.53
CA LEU A 437 -3.21 30.73 -9.36
C LEU A 437 -2.61 31.19 -10.68
N TRP A 438 -2.98 30.54 -11.80
CA TRP A 438 -2.55 30.99 -13.12
C TRP A 438 -3.53 31.99 -13.71
N ILE A 439 -3.02 33.10 -14.23
CA ILE A 439 -3.82 34.16 -14.81
C ILE A 439 -3.24 34.58 -16.16
N VAL A 440 -4.09 34.75 -17.17
CA VAL A 440 -3.65 35.35 -18.44
C VAL A 440 -3.22 36.81 -18.18
N PRO A 441 -2.14 37.33 -18.79
CA PRO A 441 -1.62 38.66 -18.49
C PRO A 441 -2.67 39.78 -18.52
N GLU A 442 -3.61 39.73 -19.46
CA GLU A 442 -4.66 40.75 -19.62
C GLU A 442 -5.73 40.73 -18.53
N ALA A 443 -5.83 39.64 -17.76
CA ALA A 443 -6.76 39.52 -16.65
C ALA A 443 -6.16 39.97 -15.33
N TYR A 444 -4.83 40.17 -15.27
CA TYR A 444 -4.12 40.40 -14.01
C TYR A 444 -4.63 41.66 -13.28
N GLN A 445 -4.84 42.77 -13.99
CA GLN A 445 -5.33 44.01 -13.39
C GLN A 445 -6.74 43.84 -12.80
N GLU A 446 -7.64 43.20 -13.54
CA GLU A 446 -9.00 42.89 -13.07
C GLU A 446 -8.99 42.02 -11.81
N TRP A 447 -8.08 41.05 -11.74
CA TRP A 447 -7.88 40.27 -10.53
C TRP A 447 -7.32 41.13 -9.38
N ALA A 448 -6.24 41.89 -9.63
CA ALA A 448 -5.56 42.70 -8.61
C ALA A 448 -6.47 43.77 -7.99
N TRP A 449 -7.42 44.31 -8.75
CA TRP A 449 -8.45 45.23 -8.25
C TRP A 449 -9.62 44.52 -7.54
N GLY A 450 -9.65 43.20 -7.53
CA GLY A 450 -10.69 42.40 -6.88
C GLY A 450 -11.97 42.23 -7.72
N ASN A 451 -12.00 42.70 -8.97
CA ASN A 451 -13.19 42.61 -9.85
C ASN A 451 -13.58 41.16 -10.16
N LEU A 452 -12.63 40.23 -10.07
CA LEU A 452 -12.85 38.80 -10.29
C LEU A 452 -13.16 38.01 -9.01
N ASN A 453 -13.03 38.60 -7.82
CA ASN A 453 -13.15 37.87 -6.54
C ASN A 453 -14.51 37.16 -6.41
N ASN A 454 -15.62 37.85 -6.70
CA ASN A 454 -16.96 37.27 -6.61
C ASN A 454 -17.16 36.08 -7.57
N GLN A 455 -16.59 36.17 -8.78
CA GLN A 455 -16.67 35.09 -9.76
C GLN A 455 -15.83 33.89 -9.34
N MET A 456 -14.63 34.13 -8.79
CA MET A 456 -13.76 33.08 -8.27
C MET A 456 -14.39 32.37 -7.07
N VAL A 457 -14.97 33.11 -6.13
CA VAL A 457 -15.69 32.52 -4.99
C VAL A 457 -16.83 31.62 -5.47
N ARG A 458 -17.68 32.13 -6.38
CA ARG A 458 -18.79 31.34 -6.93
C ARG A 458 -18.31 30.07 -7.64
N ALA A 459 -17.31 30.18 -8.51
CA ALA A 459 -16.76 29.03 -9.23
C ALA A 459 -16.05 28.05 -8.27
N SER A 460 -15.39 28.54 -7.22
CA SER A 460 -14.80 27.68 -6.20
C SER A 460 -15.87 26.88 -5.46
N GLN A 461 -17.01 27.49 -5.13
CA GLN A 461 -18.14 26.81 -4.48
C GLN A 461 -18.78 25.76 -5.39
N GLU A 462 -18.68 25.94 -6.71
CA GLU A 462 -19.18 24.98 -7.70
C GLU A 462 -18.24 23.77 -7.85
N PHE A 463 -16.91 23.99 -7.91
CA PHE A 463 -15.95 22.96 -8.26
C PHE A 463 -15.21 22.34 -7.06
N ILE A 464 -15.10 23.05 -5.94
CA ILE A 464 -14.37 22.63 -4.74
C ILE A 464 -15.39 22.34 -3.64
N CYS A 465 -15.36 21.12 -3.12
CA CYS A 465 -16.15 20.75 -1.96
C CYS A 465 -15.30 20.94 -0.69
N PRO A 466 -15.56 21.98 0.14
CA PRO A 466 -14.91 22.11 1.43
C PRO A 466 -15.49 21.09 2.42
N ILE A 467 -14.61 20.44 3.18
CA ILE A 467 -15.04 19.47 4.20
C ILE A 467 -15.73 20.18 5.38
N LEU A 468 -15.21 21.34 5.81
CA LEU A 468 -15.89 22.21 6.79
C LEU A 468 -16.62 23.34 6.07
N GLU A 469 -17.89 23.55 6.40
CA GLU A 469 -18.72 24.61 5.83
C GLU A 469 -18.19 26.02 6.15
N SER A 470 -17.52 26.17 7.29
CA SER A 470 -16.92 27.42 7.73
C SER A 470 -15.58 27.74 7.05
N THR A 471 -14.95 26.77 6.38
CA THR A 471 -13.68 27.00 5.69
C THR A 471 -13.92 27.10 4.19
N HIS A 472 -13.98 28.33 3.68
CA HIS A 472 -13.76 28.50 2.26
C HIS A 472 -12.29 28.21 1.94
N PRO A 473 -12.01 27.53 0.81
CA PRO A 473 -10.63 27.37 0.36
C PRO A 473 -9.95 28.73 0.35
N GLY A 474 -8.72 28.80 0.87
CA GLY A 474 -7.88 29.97 0.71
C GLY A 474 -7.65 30.21 -0.77
N LEU A 475 -8.54 30.98 -1.39
CA LEU A 475 -8.36 31.45 -2.76
C LEU A 475 -7.33 32.58 -2.72
N PHE A 476 -6.48 32.66 -3.75
CA PHE A 476 -5.67 33.84 -4.00
C PHE A 476 -6.58 34.97 -4.46
N LEU A 477 -7.43 35.47 -3.57
CA LEU A 477 -8.16 36.71 -3.76
C LEU A 477 -7.16 37.85 -3.66
N ALA A 478 -7.29 38.86 -4.49
CA ALA A 478 -6.44 40.03 -4.37
C ALA A 478 -6.66 40.71 -3.02
N SER A 479 -5.55 40.93 -2.30
CA SER A 479 -5.50 41.81 -1.13
C SER A 479 -5.64 43.28 -1.58
N PRO A 480 -6.17 44.19 -0.75
CA PRO A 480 -6.19 45.62 -1.04
C PRO A 480 -4.82 46.22 -1.41
N ASN A 481 -3.74 45.58 -0.97
CA ASN A 481 -2.36 46.01 -1.23
C ASN A 481 -1.72 45.34 -2.46
N THR A 482 -2.48 44.57 -3.23
CA THR A 482 -1.95 43.86 -4.40
C THR A 482 -1.57 44.88 -5.48
N SER A 483 -0.29 44.92 -5.86
CA SER A 483 0.15 45.78 -6.95
C SER A 483 -0.56 45.36 -8.25
N PRO A 484 -1.15 46.31 -9.02
CA PRO A 484 -1.74 46.01 -10.33
C PRO A 484 -0.68 45.76 -11.41
N ASN A 485 0.60 46.06 -11.13
CA ASN A 485 1.70 45.86 -12.05
C ASN A 485 2.95 45.32 -11.32
N PRO A 486 2.91 44.11 -10.72
CA PRO A 486 4.09 43.49 -10.15
C PRO A 486 5.08 43.12 -11.25
N THR A 487 6.32 42.89 -10.84
CA THR A 487 7.35 42.30 -11.69
C THR A 487 7.44 40.79 -11.43
N CYS A 488 7.83 40.03 -12.45
CA CYS A 488 8.16 38.64 -12.28
C CYS A 488 9.41 38.53 -11.40
N LEU A 489 9.30 37.78 -10.30
CA LEU A 489 10.39 37.57 -9.33
C LEU A 489 11.66 36.88 -9.91
N VAL A 490 11.61 36.38 -11.15
CA VAL A 490 12.77 35.75 -11.82
C VAL A 490 13.33 36.62 -12.95
N CYS A 491 12.50 37.06 -13.90
CA CYS A 491 12.97 37.83 -15.07
C CYS A 491 12.88 39.36 -14.90
N GLY A 492 12.24 39.84 -13.84
CA GLY A 492 12.06 41.27 -13.55
C GLY A 492 11.02 41.97 -14.43
N GLN A 493 10.45 41.32 -15.44
CA GLN A 493 9.47 41.93 -16.35
C GLN A 493 8.13 42.18 -15.65
N SER A 494 7.56 43.35 -15.88
CA SER A 494 6.28 43.78 -15.31
C SER A 494 5.07 43.19 -16.06
N VAL A 495 3.89 43.20 -15.44
CA VAL A 495 2.64 42.83 -16.11
C VAL A 495 2.38 43.69 -17.35
N ASN A 496 2.67 44.98 -17.28
CA ASN A 496 2.56 45.88 -18.41
C ASN A 496 3.52 45.48 -19.53
N ASP A 497 4.78 45.14 -19.21
CA ASP A 497 5.75 44.67 -20.20
C ASP A 497 5.20 43.44 -20.93
N PHE A 498 4.63 42.47 -20.19
CA PHE A 498 4.02 41.29 -20.79
C PHE A 498 2.80 41.60 -21.66
N ASN A 499 2.00 42.62 -21.32
CA ASN A 499 0.85 43.02 -22.12
C ASN A 499 1.25 43.73 -23.42
N GLU A 500 2.40 44.40 -23.44
CA GLU A 500 2.98 45.03 -24.65
C GLU A 500 3.67 44.03 -25.58
N MET A 501 4.00 42.82 -25.08
CA MET A 501 4.60 41.77 -25.90
C MET A 501 3.64 41.22 -26.96
N GLY A 502 4.20 40.88 -28.12
CA GLY A 502 3.47 40.17 -29.16
C GLY A 502 2.98 38.78 -28.70
N PRO A 503 1.88 38.25 -29.27
CA PRO A 503 1.26 36.99 -28.82
C PRO A 503 2.19 35.77 -28.77
N GLN A 504 3.26 35.77 -29.57
CA GLN A 504 4.23 34.67 -29.67
C GLN A 504 5.32 34.71 -28.59
N THR A 505 5.66 35.90 -28.09
CA THR A 505 6.72 36.09 -27.08
C THR A 505 6.15 36.23 -25.68
N ARG A 506 4.90 36.65 -25.58
CA ARG A 506 4.18 36.83 -24.33
C ARG A 506 3.99 35.49 -23.60
N PRO A 507 4.26 35.41 -22.29
CA PRO A 507 3.96 34.20 -21.53
C PRO A 507 2.44 33.95 -21.55
N LYS A 508 2.07 32.68 -21.71
CA LYS A 508 0.65 32.28 -21.74
C LYS A 508 -0.06 32.56 -20.42
N TYR A 509 0.66 32.43 -19.30
CA TYR A 509 0.15 32.64 -17.96
C TYR A 509 1.19 33.31 -17.07
N LEU A 510 0.69 34.08 -16.11
CA LEU A 510 1.40 34.55 -14.92
C LEU A 510 0.88 33.74 -13.73
N GLY A 511 1.77 33.31 -12.84
CA GLY A 511 1.43 32.53 -11.66
C GLY A 511 1.51 33.40 -10.40
N ILE A 512 0.43 33.44 -9.62
CA ILE A 512 0.44 33.98 -8.26
C ILE A 512 0.81 32.84 -7.32
N VAL A 513 1.96 32.95 -6.68
CA VAL A 513 2.61 31.79 -6.02
C VAL A 513 2.51 31.80 -4.49
N CYS A 514 2.03 32.89 -3.88
CA CYS A 514 1.89 33.00 -2.43
C CYS A 514 0.78 33.98 -2.03
N LYS A 515 0.43 33.99 -0.75
CA LYS A 515 -0.64 34.85 -0.20
C LYS A 515 -0.33 36.34 -0.28
N ALA A 516 0.95 36.70 -0.35
CA ALA A 516 1.40 38.08 -0.55
C ALA A 516 1.16 38.58 -1.99
N GLY A 517 0.77 37.70 -2.92
CA GLY A 517 0.50 38.08 -4.31
C GLY A 517 1.77 38.16 -5.17
N HIS A 518 2.90 37.60 -4.74
CA HIS A 518 4.11 37.54 -5.57
C HIS A 518 3.84 36.75 -6.86
N MET A 519 4.44 37.24 -7.95
CA MET A 519 4.14 36.78 -9.31
C MET A 519 5.39 36.22 -10.00
N ALA A 520 5.22 35.11 -10.71
CA ALA A 520 6.21 34.57 -11.63
C ALA A 520 5.57 34.26 -12.98
N CYS A 521 6.22 34.59 -14.11
CA CYS A 521 5.71 34.15 -15.41
C CYS A 521 5.89 32.63 -15.57
N HIS A 522 4.99 31.98 -16.31
CA HIS A 522 4.98 30.51 -16.45
C HIS A 522 6.33 29.90 -16.88
N PRO A 523 7.06 30.44 -17.88
CA PRO A 523 8.39 29.90 -18.24
C PRO A 523 9.40 29.96 -17.09
N CYS A 524 9.39 31.06 -16.33
CA CYS A 524 10.30 31.24 -15.20
C CYS A 524 9.96 30.32 -14.03
N LEU A 525 8.68 30.18 -13.68
CA LEU A 525 8.27 29.29 -12.59
C LEU A 525 8.55 27.83 -12.93
N ASN A 526 8.32 27.41 -14.19
CA ASN A 526 8.66 26.06 -14.64
C ASN A 526 10.16 25.78 -14.56
N LYS A 527 10.99 26.73 -14.99
CA LYS A 527 12.46 26.62 -14.87
C LYS A 527 12.88 26.47 -13.40
N LEU A 528 12.34 27.32 -12.52
CA LEU A 528 12.65 27.28 -11.09
C LEU A 528 12.19 25.97 -10.44
N SER A 529 10.99 25.49 -10.77
CA SER A 529 10.46 24.21 -10.31
C SER A 529 11.35 23.03 -10.75
N LEU A 530 11.76 22.99 -12.02
CA LEU A 530 12.66 21.95 -12.55
C LEU A 530 14.03 21.95 -11.85
N GLU A 531 14.59 23.13 -11.59
CA GLU A 531 15.86 23.29 -10.87
C GLU A 531 15.75 22.76 -9.43
N LYS A 532 14.69 23.15 -8.70
CA LYS A 532 14.44 22.70 -7.31
C LYS A 532 14.14 21.21 -7.21
N HIS A 533 13.31 20.69 -8.11
CA HIS A 533 13.03 19.26 -8.20
C HIS A 533 14.30 18.45 -8.48
N SER A 534 15.16 18.91 -9.41
CA SER A 534 16.44 18.25 -9.70
C SER A 534 17.39 18.25 -8.48
N ALA A 535 17.28 19.26 -7.62
CA ALA A 535 18.03 19.36 -6.36
C ALA A 535 17.38 18.60 -5.18
N LYS A 536 16.18 18.02 -5.36
CA LYS A 536 15.34 17.46 -4.27
C LYS A 536 15.02 18.49 -3.18
N GLU A 537 14.87 19.75 -3.56
CA GLU A 537 14.51 20.86 -2.66
C GLU A 537 13.03 21.25 -2.84
N LEU A 538 12.42 21.77 -1.78
CA LEU A 538 11.09 22.37 -1.85
C LEU A 538 11.13 23.69 -2.64
N LEU A 539 10.06 23.97 -3.38
CA LEU A 539 9.91 25.22 -4.10
C LEU A 539 9.36 26.28 -3.16
N HIS A 540 10.14 27.34 -2.92
CA HIS A 540 9.74 28.48 -2.10
C HIS A 540 9.69 29.76 -2.94
N CYS A 541 8.80 30.67 -2.56
CA CYS A 541 8.78 32.04 -3.08
C CYS A 541 10.06 32.76 -2.67
N PRO A 542 10.90 33.25 -3.60
CA PRO A 542 12.16 33.92 -3.27
C PRO A 542 12.02 35.21 -2.43
N GLU A 543 10.84 35.84 -2.44
CA GLU A 543 10.59 37.11 -1.77
C GLU A 543 10.10 36.95 -0.32
N CYS A 544 9.14 36.04 -0.08
CA CYS A 544 8.57 35.81 1.27
C CYS A 544 8.90 34.46 1.88
N ASN A 545 9.61 33.59 1.16
CA ASN A 545 9.93 32.22 1.55
C ASN A 545 8.71 31.29 1.76
N ASP A 546 7.50 31.71 1.38
CA ASP A 546 6.32 30.86 1.40
C ASP A 546 6.51 29.65 0.48
N GLU A 547 6.12 28.47 0.94
CA GLU A 547 6.12 27.25 0.14
C GLU A 547 5.13 27.34 -1.03
N ILE A 548 5.61 27.02 -2.23
CA ILE A 548 4.81 26.94 -3.46
C ILE A 548 4.54 25.45 -3.72
N VAL A 549 3.28 25.04 -3.53
CA VAL A 549 2.88 23.64 -3.69
C VAL A 549 2.35 23.41 -5.11
N ASP A 550 2.94 22.46 -5.84
CA ASP A 550 2.37 21.97 -7.10
C ASP A 550 1.60 20.68 -6.86
N THR A 551 0.27 20.79 -6.77
CA THR A 551 -0.62 19.63 -6.66
C THR A 551 -0.95 19.02 -8.04
N GLY A 552 -0.38 19.55 -9.12
CA GLY A 552 -0.78 19.28 -10.50
C GLY A 552 -2.13 19.90 -10.88
N ILE A 553 -2.82 20.54 -9.92
CA ILE A 553 -4.15 21.12 -10.06
C ILE A 553 -4.08 22.56 -9.64
N ASN A 554 -4.49 23.42 -10.55
CA ASN A 554 -4.35 24.85 -10.33
C ASN A 554 -5.65 25.57 -10.69
N GLY A 555 -5.93 26.64 -9.95
CA GLY A 555 -6.91 27.63 -10.37
C GLY A 555 -6.38 28.41 -11.57
N VAL A 556 -7.21 28.61 -12.58
CA VAL A 556 -6.82 29.28 -13.83
C VAL A 556 -7.87 30.30 -14.24
N ILE A 557 -7.44 31.55 -14.41
CA ILE A 557 -8.24 32.66 -14.95
C ILE A 557 -7.86 32.85 -16.42
N ARG A 558 -8.82 32.67 -17.32
CA ARG A 558 -8.63 32.82 -18.78
C ARG A 558 -9.87 33.39 -19.46
N LYS A 559 -9.74 33.84 -20.70
CA LYS A 559 -10.90 34.23 -21.51
C LYS A 559 -11.68 33.00 -21.99
N ASN A 560 -13.00 33.05 -21.91
CA ASN A 560 -13.90 32.09 -22.53
C ASN A 560 -14.08 32.39 -24.04
N ILE A 561 -14.94 31.63 -24.72
CA ILE A 561 -15.20 31.81 -26.16
C ILE A 561 -15.87 33.16 -26.47
N GLN A 562 -16.51 33.79 -25.47
CA GLN A 562 -17.11 35.12 -25.54
C GLN A 562 -16.12 36.24 -25.17
N GLY A 563 -14.85 35.92 -24.90
CA GLY A 563 -13.84 36.88 -24.50
C GLY A 563 -13.92 37.35 -23.04
N LEU A 564 -14.86 36.84 -22.24
CA LEU A 564 -15.00 37.15 -20.82
C LEU A 564 -14.06 36.30 -19.97
N PHE A 565 -13.51 36.88 -18.91
CA PHE A 565 -12.68 36.13 -17.97
C PHE A 565 -13.51 35.10 -17.20
N ASN A 566 -13.00 33.87 -17.11
CA ASN A 566 -13.59 32.81 -16.31
C ASN A 566 -12.52 32.14 -15.42
N PHE A 567 -12.92 31.75 -14.22
CA PHE A 567 -12.13 30.89 -13.35
C PHE A 567 -12.47 29.43 -13.65
N LYS A 568 -11.44 28.61 -13.80
CA LYS A 568 -11.56 27.15 -13.92
C LYS A 568 -10.47 26.48 -13.10
N ILE A 569 -10.78 25.33 -12.53
CA ILE A 569 -9.77 24.48 -11.93
C ILE A 569 -9.39 23.44 -12.98
N ILE A 570 -8.11 23.41 -13.36
CA ILE A 570 -7.63 22.49 -14.37
C ILE A 570 -6.39 21.75 -13.87
N LYS A 571 -6.30 20.49 -14.28
CA LYS A 571 -5.05 19.74 -14.23
C LYS A 571 -4.14 20.27 -15.32
N LEU A 572 -3.15 21.06 -14.94
CA LEU A 572 -2.08 21.42 -15.87
C LEU A 572 -1.18 20.20 -15.93
N SER A 573 -1.30 19.41 -17.01
CA SER A 573 -0.43 18.26 -17.21
C SER A 573 1.02 18.78 -17.12
N PRO A 574 1.83 18.31 -16.16
CA PRO A 574 3.25 18.53 -16.24
C PRO A 574 3.68 17.82 -17.52
N ARG A 575 3.98 18.58 -18.57
CA ARG A 575 4.80 18.02 -19.63
C ARG A 575 6.17 17.88 -18.98
N CYS A 576 6.46 16.67 -18.51
CA CYS A 576 7.83 16.22 -18.28
C CYS A 576 8.69 16.56 -19.50
#